data_AF-A0A7J6UPV8-F1
#
_entry.id   AF-A0A7J6UPV8-F1
#
_cell.length_a   1.000
_cell.length_b   1.000
_cell.length_c   1.000
_cell.angle_alpha   90.00
_cell.angle_beta   90.00
_cell.angle_gamma   90.00
#
_symmetry.space_group_name_H-M   'P 1'
#
loop_
_entity.id
_entity.type
_entity.pdbx_description
1 polymer ?
#
loop_
_entity_poly.entity_id
_entity_poly.type
_entity_poly.pdbx_seq_one_letter_code
_entity_poly.pdbx_strand_id
1 'polypeptide(L)'
;ASRLAVIIAHAESEQDAKRLRDEVRDAGGITELTSILRHADEPTDRVHCALVALSFLSVDSEENCRQMHKDHLLASLAPLLTSPIPGLRTTALTTAANIFKLSSRIRSEFVDRGGLTALIQHLEIAPNKRDTSNFDAELETVYALSDLLEGDEPETINSEVAEQAVREGVIPRLASMAEGCSDSDLKHEIEELLRRLRSTASVA
;
A
#
# COMPACT_ATOMS: atom_id res chain seq x y z
N ALA A 1 -3.26 14.27 15.61
CA ALA A 1 -3.10 13.45 14.40
C ALA A 1 -3.44 14.24 13.13
N SER A 2 -4.67 14.71 12.92
CA SER A 2 -5.04 15.50 11.72
C SER A 2 -4.22 16.78 11.51
N ARG A 3 -3.97 17.57 12.56
CA ARG A 3 -3.12 18.77 12.46
C ARG A 3 -1.66 18.46 12.07
N LEU A 4 -1.13 17.30 12.46
CA LEU A 4 0.24 16.89 12.12
C LEU A 4 0.35 16.53 10.64
N ALA A 5 -0.60 15.75 10.11
CA ALA A 5 -0.67 15.44 8.69
C ALA A 5 -0.75 16.72 7.84
N VAL A 6 -1.59 17.68 8.27
CA VAL A 6 -1.71 18.99 7.60
C VAL A 6 -0.39 19.76 7.64
N ILE A 7 0.31 19.81 8.78
CA ILE A 7 1.59 20.53 8.90
C ILE A 7 2.67 19.90 7.99
N ILE A 8 2.76 18.57 7.94
CA ILE A 8 3.71 17.88 7.06
C ILE A 8 3.35 18.13 5.59
N ALA A 9 2.07 18.06 5.22
CA ALA A 9 1.62 18.32 3.85
C ALA A 9 1.82 19.76 3.37
N HIS A 10 1.93 20.72 4.29
CA HIS A 10 2.15 22.14 3.99
C HIS A 10 3.58 22.61 4.34
N ALA A 11 4.52 21.69 4.48
CA ALA A 11 5.91 22.05 4.68
C ALA A 11 6.42 22.88 3.49
N GLU A 12 7.21 23.92 3.78
CA GLU A 12 7.72 24.86 2.77
C GLU A 12 8.77 24.21 1.84
N SER A 13 9.35 23.08 2.27
CA SER A 13 10.32 22.30 1.52
C SER A 13 10.26 20.81 1.91
N GLU A 14 10.77 19.93 1.04
CA GLU A 14 10.91 18.49 1.36
C GLU A 14 11.87 18.25 2.53
N GLN A 15 12.86 19.13 2.71
CA GLN A 15 13.78 19.06 3.85
C GLN A 15 13.07 19.36 5.17
N ASP A 16 12.15 20.34 5.18
CA ASP A 16 11.31 20.61 6.34
C ASP A 16 10.29 19.50 6.59
N ALA A 17 9.69 18.94 5.53
CA ALA A 17 8.79 17.81 5.64
C ALA A 17 9.49 16.60 6.27
N LYS A 18 10.69 16.27 5.80
CA LYS A 18 11.54 15.21 6.38
C LYS A 18 11.87 15.48 7.85
N ARG A 19 12.31 16.71 8.18
CA ARG A 19 12.60 17.08 9.58
C ARG A 19 11.38 16.90 10.48
N LEU A 20 10.21 17.34 10.05
CA LEU A 20 8.96 17.18 10.81
C LEU A 20 8.58 15.71 10.99
N ARG A 21 8.76 14.87 9.97
CA ARG A 21 8.54 13.42 10.06
C ARG A 21 9.46 12.77 11.10
N ASP A 22 10.73 13.19 11.14
CA ASP A 22 11.72 12.73 12.12
C ASP A 22 11.36 13.19 13.54
N GLU A 23 11.01 14.46 13.73
CA GLU A 23 10.59 15.01 15.04
C GLU A 23 9.38 14.28 15.62
N VAL A 24 8.39 13.94 14.78
CA VAL A 24 7.21 13.17 15.22
C VAL A 24 7.59 11.76 15.67
N ARG A 25 8.49 11.08 14.94
CA ARG A 25 9.01 9.77 15.36
C ARG A 25 9.74 9.89 16.69
N ASP A 26 10.66 10.84 16.82
CA ASP A 26 11.53 10.99 17.99
C ASP A 26 10.71 11.36 19.25
N ALA A 27 9.57 12.03 19.08
CA ALA A 27 8.60 12.30 20.15
C ALA A 27 7.70 11.08 20.51
N GLY A 28 7.90 9.91 19.89
CA GLY A 28 7.09 8.71 20.11
C GLY A 28 5.74 8.70 19.39
N GLY A 29 5.53 9.63 18.45
CA GLY A 29 4.24 9.80 17.77
C GLY A 29 3.82 8.58 16.95
N ILE A 30 4.74 7.87 16.31
CA ILE A 30 4.44 6.65 15.52
C ILE A 30 3.84 5.56 16.41
N THR A 31 4.44 5.34 17.58
CA THR A 31 3.97 4.32 18.53
C THR A 31 2.59 4.64 19.06
N GLU A 32 2.32 5.89 19.43
CA GLU A 32 1.00 6.34 19.88
C GLU A 32 -0.06 6.19 18.78
N LEU A 33 0.24 6.61 17.56
CA LEU A 33 -0.67 6.47 16.42
C LEU A 33 -0.96 5.00 16.10
N THR A 34 0.05 4.13 16.14
CA THR A 34 -0.10 2.68 15.94
C THR A 34 -0.95 2.04 17.04
N SER A 35 -0.83 2.52 18.28
CA SER A 35 -1.66 2.08 19.41
C SER A 35 -3.15 2.38 19.20
N ILE A 36 -3.47 3.56 18.62
CA ILE A 36 -4.85 3.94 18.30
C ILE A 36 -5.50 2.95 17.32
N LEU A 37 -4.75 2.46 16.33
CA LEU A 37 -5.26 1.49 15.34
C LEU A 37 -5.49 0.09 15.93
N ARG A 38 -4.69 -0.31 16.92
CA ARG A 38 -4.77 -1.65 17.53
C ARG A 38 -6.05 -1.89 18.33
N HIS A 39 -6.59 -0.84 18.93
CA HIS A 39 -7.75 -0.91 19.83
C HIS A 39 -9.04 -0.45 19.15
N ALA A 40 -9.07 -0.44 17.82
CA ALA A 40 -10.21 -0.01 17.05
C ALA A 40 -11.18 -1.18 16.83
N ASP A 41 -12.23 -1.26 17.67
CA ASP A 41 -13.35 -2.18 17.41
C ASP A 41 -14.18 -1.72 16.19
N GLU A 42 -14.23 -0.40 15.94
CA GLU A 42 -14.84 0.22 14.75
C GLU A 42 -14.00 1.40 14.22
N PRO A 43 -14.03 1.72 12.91
CA PRO A 43 -13.33 2.87 12.36
C PRO A 43 -13.96 4.18 12.88
N THR A 44 -13.35 4.77 13.90
CA THR A 44 -13.71 6.09 14.40
C THR A 44 -12.90 7.18 13.70
N ASP A 45 -13.32 8.44 13.82
CA ASP A 45 -12.53 9.59 13.35
C ASP A 45 -11.08 9.57 13.87
N ARG A 46 -10.86 9.00 15.07
CA ARG A 46 -9.51 8.84 15.64
C ARG A 46 -8.67 7.85 14.84
N VAL A 47 -9.26 6.74 14.41
CA VAL A 47 -8.61 5.72 13.57
C VAL A 47 -8.27 6.30 12.21
N HIS A 48 -9.22 7.02 11.60
CA HIS A 48 -8.99 7.69 10.32
C HIS A 48 -7.85 8.70 10.41
N CYS A 49 -7.89 9.57 11.44
CA CYS A 49 -6.84 10.56 11.64
C CYS A 49 -5.49 9.92 11.92
N ALA A 50 -5.45 8.81 12.65
CA ALA A 50 -4.21 8.10 12.95
C ALA A 50 -3.62 7.47 11.70
N LEU A 51 -4.46 6.80 10.89
CA LEU A 51 -4.05 6.20 9.63
C LEU A 51 -3.50 7.24 8.65
N VAL A 52 -4.22 8.35 8.47
CA VAL A 52 -3.75 9.45 7.61
C VAL A 52 -2.42 10.01 8.11
N ALA A 53 -2.26 10.23 9.42
CA ALA A 53 -0.98 10.70 9.94
C ALA A 53 0.16 9.70 9.66
N LEU A 54 -0.07 8.40 9.83
CA LEU A 54 0.93 7.37 9.52
C LEU A 54 1.26 7.29 8.04
N SER A 55 0.28 7.46 7.15
CA SER A 55 0.54 7.47 5.70
C SER A 55 1.52 8.59 5.34
N PHE A 56 1.31 9.82 5.84
CA PHE A 56 2.25 10.92 5.64
C PHE A 56 3.61 10.68 6.29
N LEU A 57 3.65 10.08 7.47
CA LEU A 57 4.91 9.77 8.16
C LEU A 57 5.74 8.69 7.44
N SER A 58 5.11 7.84 6.63
CA SER A 58 5.77 6.74 5.91
C SER A 58 6.42 7.17 4.59
N VAL A 59 6.00 8.30 4.00
CA VAL A 59 6.51 8.77 2.70
C VAL A 59 7.99 9.14 2.81
N ASP A 60 8.81 8.54 1.95
CA ASP A 60 10.26 8.77 1.83
C ASP A 60 10.99 8.77 3.19
N SER A 61 10.57 7.88 4.09
CA SER A 61 11.12 7.79 5.44
C SER A 61 11.28 6.33 5.87
N GLU A 62 12.42 5.75 5.48
CA GLU A 62 12.77 4.37 5.82
C GLU A 62 12.76 4.12 7.33
N GLU A 63 13.31 5.05 8.13
CA GLU A 63 13.35 4.95 9.59
C GLU A 63 11.95 4.96 10.22
N ASN A 64 11.03 5.75 9.68
CA ASN A 64 9.64 5.74 10.15
C ASN A 64 8.95 4.43 9.80
N CYS A 65 9.14 3.93 8.57
CA CYS A 65 8.61 2.62 8.16
C CYS A 65 9.18 1.48 9.03
N ARG A 66 10.48 1.52 9.38
CA ARG A 66 11.11 0.56 10.29
C ARG A 66 10.48 0.61 11.68
N GLN A 67 10.22 1.82 12.21
CA GLN A 67 9.54 1.99 13.49
C GLN A 67 8.08 1.51 13.45
N MET A 68 7.35 1.80 12.37
CA MET A 68 5.99 1.29 12.15
C MET A 68 5.94 -0.24 12.09
N HIS A 69 6.89 -0.87 11.40
CA HIS A 69 7.01 -2.32 11.34
C HIS A 69 7.30 -2.92 12.73
N LYS A 70 8.25 -2.33 13.46
CA LYS A 70 8.57 -2.71 14.85
C LYS A 70 7.36 -2.61 15.78
N ASP A 71 6.49 -1.62 15.56
CA ASP A 71 5.26 -1.44 16.33
C ASP A 71 4.10 -2.33 15.83
N HIS A 72 4.37 -3.26 14.91
CA HIS A 72 3.42 -4.22 14.33
C HIS A 72 2.27 -3.58 13.54
N LEU A 73 2.51 -2.45 12.88
CA LEU A 73 1.48 -1.72 12.16
C LEU A 73 0.80 -2.56 11.06
N LEU A 74 1.53 -3.43 10.35
CA LEU A 74 0.96 -4.28 9.30
C LEU A 74 -0.20 -5.16 9.81
N ALA A 75 -0.12 -5.66 11.05
CA ALA A 75 -1.19 -6.44 11.65
C ALA A 75 -2.44 -5.57 11.93
N SER A 76 -2.23 -4.32 12.36
CA SER A 76 -3.33 -3.36 12.60
C SER A 76 -3.95 -2.84 11.30
N LEU A 77 -3.23 -2.86 10.18
CA LEU A 77 -3.73 -2.44 8.87
C LEU A 77 -4.59 -3.51 8.18
N ALA A 78 -4.35 -4.80 8.45
CA ALA A 78 -5.06 -5.91 7.82
C ALA A 78 -6.59 -5.76 7.75
N PRO A 79 -7.32 -5.43 8.85
CA PRO A 79 -8.77 -5.23 8.78
C PRO A 79 -9.20 -3.99 7.96
N LEU A 80 -8.32 -3.00 7.81
CA LEU A 80 -8.61 -1.76 7.09
C LEU A 80 -8.44 -1.92 5.57
N LEU A 81 -7.61 -2.88 5.13
CA LEU A 81 -7.44 -3.23 3.72
C LEU A 81 -8.73 -3.75 3.07
N THR A 82 -9.71 -4.20 3.85
CA THR A 82 -11.02 -4.64 3.36
C THR A 82 -12.15 -3.70 3.80
N SER A 83 -11.82 -2.49 4.27
CA SER A 83 -12.82 -1.52 4.71
C SER A 83 -13.77 -1.15 3.56
N PRO A 84 -15.09 -0.99 3.83
CA PRO A 84 -16.03 -0.50 2.83
C PRO A 84 -15.77 0.97 2.45
N ILE A 85 -15.00 1.71 3.26
CA ILE A 85 -14.68 3.12 3.02
C ILE A 85 -13.46 3.19 2.07
N PRO A 86 -13.61 3.66 0.80
CA PRO A 86 -12.52 3.63 -0.17
C PRO A 86 -11.26 4.37 0.28
N GLY A 87 -11.41 5.57 0.84
CA GLY A 87 -10.28 6.37 1.33
C GLY A 87 -9.46 5.64 2.40
N LEU A 88 -10.13 5.01 3.39
CA LEU A 88 -9.44 4.22 4.41
C LEU A 88 -8.67 3.05 3.80
N ARG A 89 -9.34 2.34 2.89
CA ARG A 89 -8.79 1.14 2.26
C ARG A 89 -7.53 1.48 1.45
N THR A 90 -7.58 2.54 0.63
CA THR A 90 -6.43 3.04 -0.14
C THR A 90 -5.33 3.56 0.79
N THR A 91 -5.65 4.35 1.81
CA THR A 91 -4.62 4.86 2.76
C THR A 91 -3.95 3.72 3.54
N ALA A 92 -4.70 2.68 3.93
CA ALA A 92 -4.13 1.50 4.56
C ALA A 92 -3.18 0.76 3.63
N LEU A 93 -3.56 0.63 2.35
CA LEU A 93 -2.72 -0.02 1.35
C LEU A 93 -1.42 0.75 1.10
N THR A 94 -1.49 2.05 0.84
CA THR A 94 -0.28 2.86 0.55
C THR A 94 0.66 2.90 1.76
N THR A 95 0.11 2.99 2.97
CA THR A 95 0.92 2.91 4.20
C THR A 95 1.59 1.54 4.33
N ALA A 96 0.88 0.44 4.05
CA ALA A 96 1.46 -0.89 4.07
C ALA A 96 2.54 -1.05 2.98
N ALA A 97 2.33 -0.50 1.79
CA ALA A 97 3.29 -0.54 0.68
C ALA A 97 4.61 0.14 1.04
N ASN A 98 4.57 1.31 1.68
CA ASN A 98 5.77 1.98 2.15
C ASN A 98 6.55 1.16 3.19
N ILE A 99 5.87 0.29 3.95
CA ILE A 99 6.49 -0.57 4.96
C ILE A 99 7.06 -1.85 4.33
N PHE A 100 6.31 -2.54 3.48
CA PHE A 100 6.78 -3.82 2.94
C PHE A 100 7.92 -3.67 1.93
N LYS A 101 8.09 -2.49 1.31
CA LYS A 101 9.24 -2.18 0.44
C LYS A 101 10.60 -2.30 1.16
N LEU A 102 10.61 -2.24 2.49
CA LEU A 102 11.84 -2.31 3.28
C LEU A 102 12.62 -3.62 3.10
N SER A 103 11.94 -4.75 2.86
CA SER A 103 12.61 -6.03 2.58
C SER A 103 11.63 -7.09 2.08
N SER A 104 12.14 -8.08 1.35
CA SER A 104 11.38 -9.28 0.96
C SER A 104 10.75 -10.01 2.14
N ARG A 105 11.42 -10.07 3.30
CA ARG A 105 10.85 -10.67 4.52
C ARG A 105 9.55 -9.97 4.95
N ILE A 106 9.50 -8.64 4.87
CA ILE A 106 8.31 -7.87 5.26
C ILE A 106 7.22 -8.01 4.19
N ARG A 107 7.59 -8.13 2.90
CA ARG A 107 6.66 -8.53 1.84
C ARG A 107 6.00 -9.88 2.13
N SER A 108 6.78 -10.90 2.47
CA SER A 108 6.25 -12.21 2.86
C SER A 108 5.32 -12.12 4.08
N GLU A 109 5.70 -11.35 5.12
CA GLU A 109 4.82 -11.13 6.27
C GLU A 109 3.47 -10.49 5.86
N PHE A 110 3.49 -9.53 4.94
CA PHE A 110 2.27 -8.92 4.43
C PHE A 110 1.39 -9.93 3.68
N VAL A 111 2.00 -10.79 2.86
CA VAL A 111 1.31 -11.88 2.15
C VAL A 111 0.70 -12.89 3.13
N ASP A 112 1.46 -13.34 4.13
CA ASP A 112 1.01 -14.29 5.17
C ASP A 112 -0.20 -13.77 5.96
N ARG A 113 -0.36 -12.45 6.05
CA ARG A 113 -1.48 -11.79 6.71
C ARG A 113 -2.70 -11.57 5.79
N GLY A 114 -2.68 -12.13 4.58
CA GLY A 114 -3.75 -11.98 3.59
C GLY A 114 -3.67 -10.69 2.76
N GLY A 115 -2.56 -9.97 2.81
CA GLY A 115 -2.38 -8.70 2.11
C GLY A 115 -2.46 -8.83 0.59
N LEU A 116 -1.96 -9.95 0.01
CA LEU A 116 -2.07 -10.23 -1.42
C LEU A 116 -3.53 -10.39 -1.86
N THR A 117 -4.31 -11.18 -1.11
CA THR A 117 -5.74 -11.36 -1.39
C THR A 117 -6.49 -10.04 -1.32
N ALA A 118 -6.18 -9.19 -0.33
CA ALA A 118 -6.78 -7.86 -0.23
C ALA A 118 -6.42 -6.98 -1.44
N LEU A 119 -5.15 -6.95 -1.86
CA LEU A 119 -4.70 -6.25 -3.08
C LEU A 119 -5.46 -6.70 -4.33
N ILE A 120 -5.60 -8.01 -4.51
CA ILE A 120 -6.31 -8.59 -5.66
C ILE A 120 -7.80 -8.18 -5.65
N GLN A 121 -8.42 -8.08 -4.48
CA GLN A 121 -9.80 -7.56 -4.36
C GLN A 121 -9.91 -6.07 -4.72
N HIS A 122 -8.87 -5.26 -4.49
CA HIS A 122 -8.91 -3.85 -4.87
C HIS A 122 -8.97 -3.68 -6.39
N LEU A 123 -8.35 -4.59 -7.15
CA LEU A 123 -8.45 -4.65 -8.62
C LEU A 123 -9.89 -4.92 -9.10
N GLU A 124 -10.74 -5.57 -8.30
CA GLU A 124 -12.14 -5.88 -8.66
C GLU A 124 -13.11 -4.71 -8.46
N ILE A 125 -12.74 -3.72 -7.63
CA ILE A 125 -13.62 -2.58 -7.29
C ILE A 125 -13.56 -1.50 -8.40
N ALA A 126 -12.55 -1.56 -9.26
CA ALA A 126 -12.28 -0.65 -10.38
C ALA A 126 -13.29 -0.59 -11.56
N PRO A 127 -14.19 -1.56 -11.89
CA PRO A 127 -14.72 -1.59 -13.26
C PRO A 127 -15.84 -0.62 -13.62
N ASN A 128 -16.62 -0.03 -12.69
CA ASN A 128 -17.96 0.45 -13.07
C ASN A 128 -18.48 1.78 -12.50
N LYS A 129 -17.67 2.59 -11.82
CA LYS A 129 -18.07 3.97 -11.49
C LYS A 129 -16.92 4.92 -11.79
N ARG A 130 -16.96 5.49 -12.99
CA ARG A 130 -16.10 6.58 -13.46
C ARG A 130 -16.40 7.88 -12.69
N ASP A 131 -16.24 7.86 -11.38
CA ASP A 131 -15.91 9.08 -10.65
C ASP A 131 -14.40 9.25 -10.79
N THR A 132 -13.96 10.39 -11.30
CA THR A 132 -12.56 10.74 -11.55
C THR A 132 -11.69 10.76 -10.26
N SER A 133 -12.27 10.45 -9.10
CA SER A 133 -11.59 10.34 -7.81
C SER A 133 -10.99 8.96 -7.51
N ASN A 134 -11.29 7.92 -8.32
CA ASN A 134 -10.79 6.56 -8.09
C ASN A 134 -9.47 6.21 -8.82
N PHE A 135 -9.01 7.07 -9.73
CA PHE A 135 -7.80 6.81 -10.53
C PHE A 135 -6.55 6.63 -9.67
N ASP A 136 -6.36 7.52 -8.68
CA ASP A 136 -5.22 7.44 -7.78
C ASP A 136 -5.20 6.11 -7.02
N ALA A 137 -6.36 5.59 -6.60
CA ALA A 137 -6.44 4.32 -5.87
C ALA A 137 -6.09 3.10 -6.75
N GLU A 138 -6.47 3.13 -8.03
CA GLU A 138 -6.17 2.08 -9.00
C GLU A 138 -4.66 2.01 -9.30
N LEU A 139 -4.05 3.16 -9.56
CA LEU A 139 -2.62 3.26 -9.81
C LEU A 139 -1.80 2.83 -8.59
N GLU A 140 -2.18 3.29 -7.40
CA GLU A 140 -1.54 2.87 -6.13
C GLU A 140 -1.67 1.36 -5.90
N THR A 141 -2.78 0.74 -6.31
CA THR A 141 -2.97 -0.71 -6.22
C THR A 141 -2.02 -1.46 -7.15
N VAL A 142 -1.87 -0.98 -8.39
CA VAL A 142 -0.95 -1.58 -9.38
C VAL A 142 0.50 -1.44 -8.94
N TYR A 143 0.89 -0.27 -8.44
CA TYR A 143 2.23 -0.05 -7.89
C TYR A 143 2.50 -0.92 -6.67
N ALA A 144 1.60 -0.93 -5.69
CA ALA A 144 1.75 -1.78 -4.51
C ALA A 144 1.86 -3.26 -4.87
N LEU A 145 1.12 -3.74 -5.88
CA LEU A 145 1.26 -5.11 -6.37
C LEU A 145 2.63 -5.33 -7.05
N SER A 146 3.11 -4.39 -7.88
CA SER A 146 4.43 -4.46 -8.50
C SER A 146 5.56 -4.52 -7.46
N ASP A 147 5.48 -3.66 -6.44
CA ASP A 147 6.42 -3.61 -5.32
C ASP A 147 6.38 -4.89 -4.48
N LEU A 148 5.19 -5.46 -4.25
CA LEU A 148 5.02 -6.70 -3.49
C LEU A 148 5.62 -7.90 -4.23
N LEU A 149 5.59 -7.87 -5.56
CA LEU A 149 6.15 -8.90 -6.43
C LEU A 149 7.65 -8.74 -6.67
N GLU A 150 8.27 -7.65 -6.22
CA GLU A 150 9.70 -7.42 -6.44
C GLU A 150 10.56 -8.48 -5.73
N GLY A 151 11.53 -9.03 -6.47
CA GLY A 151 12.52 -9.96 -5.92
C GLY A 151 13.59 -9.25 -5.07
N ASP A 152 14.58 -10.02 -4.61
CA ASP A 152 15.72 -9.46 -3.84
C ASP A 152 16.77 -8.82 -4.75
N GLU A 153 16.83 -9.23 -6.02
CA GLU A 153 17.72 -8.67 -7.03
C GLU A 153 16.97 -7.64 -7.90
N PRO A 154 17.65 -6.59 -8.39
CA PRO A 154 17.04 -5.60 -9.28
C PRO A 154 16.37 -6.26 -10.49
N GLU A 155 15.18 -5.76 -10.86
CA GLU A 155 14.39 -6.24 -12.01
C GLU A 155 13.91 -7.70 -11.92
N THR A 156 14.13 -8.37 -10.78
CA THR A 156 13.62 -9.74 -10.56
C THR A 156 12.22 -9.74 -9.93
N ILE A 157 11.55 -10.87 -10.02
CA ILE A 157 10.23 -11.10 -9.41
C ILE A 157 10.36 -12.18 -8.32
N ASN A 158 9.70 -11.97 -7.20
CA ASN A 158 9.53 -13.00 -6.18
C ASN A 158 8.58 -14.08 -6.74
N SER A 159 9.15 -15.22 -7.13
CA SER A 159 8.41 -16.30 -7.80
C SER A 159 7.32 -16.90 -6.92
N GLU A 160 7.55 -17.05 -5.61
CA GLU A 160 6.57 -17.61 -4.68
C GLU A 160 5.31 -16.73 -4.59
N VAL A 161 5.51 -15.42 -4.39
CA VAL A 161 4.41 -14.45 -4.34
C VAL A 161 3.73 -14.33 -5.70
N ALA A 162 4.50 -14.34 -6.80
CA ALA A 162 3.96 -14.29 -8.16
C ALA A 162 3.09 -15.50 -8.49
N GLU A 163 3.55 -16.71 -8.19
CA GLU A 163 2.78 -17.95 -8.38
C GLU A 163 1.51 -17.96 -7.54
N GLN A 164 1.58 -17.48 -6.29
CA GLN A 164 0.40 -17.31 -5.47
C GLN A 164 -0.58 -16.31 -6.09
N ALA A 165 -0.11 -15.14 -6.54
CA ALA A 165 -0.94 -14.13 -7.18
C ALA A 165 -1.63 -14.66 -8.45
N VAL A 166 -0.91 -15.43 -9.26
CA VAL A 166 -1.46 -16.09 -10.45
C VAL A 166 -2.54 -17.09 -10.06
N ARG A 167 -2.31 -17.95 -9.05
CA ARG A 167 -3.32 -18.90 -8.54
C ARG A 167 -4.55 -18.21 -7.98
N GLU A 168 -4.38 -17.07 -7.32
CA GLU A 168 -5.48 -16.25 -6.80
C GLU A 168 -6.22 -15.48 -7.92
N GLY A 169 -5.73 -15.50 -9.15
CA GLY A 169 -6.40 -14.94 -10.33
C GLY A 169 -6.06 -13.48 -10.61
N VAL A 170 -4.84 -13.04 -10.33
CA VAL A 170 -4.41 -11.65 -10.59
C VAL A 170 -4.39 -11.31 -12.09
N ILE A 171 -3.97 -12.24 -12.95
CA ILE A 171 -3.84 -12.04 -14.40
C ILE A 171 -5.16 -11.65 -15.07
N PRO A 172 -6.27 -12.42 -14.94
CA PRO A 172 -7.52 -12.05 -15.58
C PRO A 172 -8.07 -10.71 -15.07
N ARG A 173 -7.82 -10.34 -13.80
CA ARG A 173 -8.25 -9.05 -13.24
C ARG A 173 -7.48 -7.87 -13.84
N LEU A 174 -6.15 -7.97 -13.89
CA LEU A 174 -5.30 -6.96 -14.54
C LEU A 174 -5.63 -6.83 -16.03
N ALA A 175 -5.90 -7.93 -16.74
CA ALA A 175 -6.30 -7.89 -18.14
C ALA A 175 -7.63 -7.14 -18.33
N SER A 176 -8.64 -7.44 -17.51
CA SER A 176 -9.93 -6.72 -17.55
C SER A 176 -9.77 -5.24 -17.22
N MET A 177 -8.87 -4.89 -16.30
CA MET A 177 -8.58 -3.50 -15.95
C MET A 177 -7.91 -2.75 -17.12
N ALA A 178 -6.93 -3.36 -17.79
CA ALA A 178 -6.26 -2.78 -18.96
C ALA A 178 -7.20 -2.55 -20.16
N GLU A 179 -8.17 -3.43 -20.37
CA GLU A 179 -9.20 -3.28 -21.43
C GLU A 179 -10.12 -2.09 -21.17
N GLY A 180 -10.45 -1.83 -19.91
CA GLY A 180 -11.30 -0.72 -19.48
C GLY A 180 -10.56 0.61 -19.23
N CYS A 181 -9.23 0.59 -19.14
CA CYS A 181 -8.41 1.74 -18.78
C CYS A 181 -8.26 2.72 -19.95
N SER A 182 -8.69 3.96 -19.74
CA SER A 182 -8.48 5.06 -20.69
C SER A 182 -7.17 5.82 -20.47
N ASP A 183 -6.56 5.68 -19.30
CA ASP A 183 -5.31 6.35 -18.94
C ASP A 183 -4.12 5.56 -19.52
N SER A 184 -3.23 6.26 -20.23
CA SER A 184 -2.10 5.62 -20.93
C SER A 184 -1.03 5.11 -19.97
N ASP A 185 -0.80 5.82 -18.87
CA ASP A 185 0.30 5.56 -17.96
C ASP A 185 -0.06 4.37 -17.08
N LEU A 186 -1.26 4.39 -16.47
CA LEU A 186 -1.79 3.25 -15.75
C LEU A 186 -1.89 2.01 -16.64
N LYS A 187 -2.36 2.15 -17.88
CA LYS A 187 -2.42 1.03 -18.81
C LYS A 187 -1.03 0.45 -19.11
N HIS A 188 -0.03 1.30 -19.30
CA HIS A 188 1.35 0.88 -19.49
C HIS A 188 1.86 0.06 -18.31
N GLU A 189 1.64 0.54 -17.08
CA GLU A 189 2.04 -0.16 -15.85
C GLU A 189 1.36 -1.52 -15.69
N ILE A 190 0.06 -1.60 -16.01
CA ILE A 190 -0.68 -2.87 -15.98
C ILE A 190 -0.13 -3.85 -17.03
N GLU A 191 0.16 -3.39 -18.24
CA GLU A 191 0.71 -4.22 -19.31
C GLU A 191 2.13 -4.72 -19.00
N GLU A 192 2.96 -3.88 -18.38
CA GLU A 192 4.29 -4.24 -17.85
C GLU A 192 4.17 -5.36 -16.81
N LEU A 193 3.32 -5.17 -15.83
CA LEU A 193 3.10 -6.13 -14.75
C LEU A 193 2.55 -7.47 -15.27
N LEU A 194 1.60 -7.43 -16.21
CA LEU A 194 1.08 -8.63 -16.89
C LEU A 194 2.19 -9.41 -17.60
N ARG A 195 3.13 -8.73 -18.24
CA ARG A 195 4.24 -9.38 -18.93
C ARG A 195 5.17 -10.10 -17.95
N ARG A 196 5.52 -9.45 -16.84
CA ARG A 196 6.35 -10.02 -15.76
C ARG A 196 5.70 -11.24 -15.10
N LEU A 197 4.38 -11.20 -14.88
CA LEU A 197 3.64 -12.32 -14.31
C LEU A 197 3.53 -13.51 -15.28
N ARG A 198 3.31 -13.24 -16.57
CA ARG A 198 3.19 -14.29 -17.61
C ARG A 198 4.52 -14.99 -17.89
N SER A 199 5.65 -14.28 -17.85
CA SER A 199 6.96 -14.92 -18.00
C SER A 199 7.22 -15.93 -16.87
N THR A 200 6.79 -15.62 -15.65
CA THR A 200 6.89 -16.51 -14.48
C THR A 200 6.00 -17.75 -14.64
N ALA A 201 4.75 -17.57 -15.08
CA ALA A 201 3.81 -18.67 -15.30
C ALA A 201 4.19 -19.62 -16.44
N SER A 202 5.04 -19.19 -17.38
CA SER A 202 5.53 -20.03 -18.47
C SER A 202 6.72 -20.93 -18.07
N VAL A 203 7.29 -20.71 -16.88
CA VAL A 203 8.49 -21.42 -16.39
C VAL A 203 8.16 -22.44 -15.29
N ALA A 204 6.96 -22.38 -14.70
CA ALA A 204 6.40 -23.34 -13.76
C ALA A 204 5.63 -24.47 -14.48
#